data_AF-A0A2X0KCD8-F1
#
_entry.id   AF-A0A2X0KCD8-F1
#
_cell.length_a   1.000
_cell.length_b   1.000
_cell.length_c   1.000
_cell.angle_alpha   90.00
_cell.angle_beta   90.00
_cell.angle_gamma   90.00
#
_symmetry.space_group_name_H-M   'P 1'
#
loop_
_entity.id
_entity.type
_entity.pdbx_description
1 polymer ?
#
loop_
_entity_poly.entity_id
_entity_poly.type
_entity_poly.pdbx_seq_one_letter_code
_entity_poly.pdbx_strand_id
1 'polypeptide(L)'
;MDGSTLSSDPAFVQGLESILAPYRANGASEHEIQQLSQRAFEFYQRQQQQSSSAAECAQRGAQQERSAAGSVGCMPYGVTSSRTPDNPPYPISFTQLASLIASGAPIPGIKDIPDRLNEGEPTPSQVDLSAVKKPWEK
;
A
#
# COMPACT_ATOMS: atom_id res chain seq x y z
N MET A 1 5.37 24.14 28.82
CA MET A 1 5.73 24.11 27.39
C MET A 1 4.51 24.55 26.63
N ASP A 2 4.52 25.81 26.23
CA ASP A 2 3.37 26.58 25.80
C ASP A 2 2.95 26.18 24.38
N GLY A 3 1.68 25.78 24.19
CA GLY A 3 1.14 25.27 22.92
C GLY A 3 1.14 26.27 21.75
N SER A 4 1.59 27.51 21.99
CA SER A 4 1.55 28.61 21.03
C SER A 4 2.61 28.56 19.93
N THR A 5 3.67 27.74 20.08
CA THR A 5 4.74 27.64 19.06
C THR A 5 4.39 26.69 17.92
N LEU A 6 3.58 25.67 18.18
CA LEU A 6 3.18 24.65 17.19
C LEU A 6 2.17 25.18 16.16
N SER A 7 1.34 26.15 16.55
CA SER A 7 0.42 26.84 15.63
C SER A 7 1.14 27.84 14.70
N SER A 8 2.42 28.13 14.94
CA SER A 8 3.22 29.06 14.12
C SER A 8 4.09 28.38 13.06
N ASP A 9 4.17 27.05 13.03
CA ASP A 9 4.91 26.32 12.00
C ASP A 9 4.18 26.45 10.64
N PRO A 10 4.78 27.10 9.63
CA PRO A 10 4.12 27.32 8.34
C PRO A 10 3.82 26.01 7.61
N ALA A 11 4.65 24.97 7.78
CA ALA A 11 4.43 23.68 7.11
C ALA A 11 3.24 22.94 7.70
N PHE A 12 3.09 22.97 9.03
CA PHE A 12 1.94 22.41 9.73
C PHE A 12 0.65 23.13 9.35
N VAL A 13 0.64 24.47 9.34
CA VAL A 13 -0.53 25.27 8.97
C VAL A 13 -0.96 24.99 7.52
N GLN A 14 -0.01 24.90 6.58
CA GLN A 14 -0.30 24.54 5.19
C GLN A 14 -0.88 23.13 5.06
N GLY A 15 -0.33 22.16 5.80
CA GLY A 15 -0.86 20.79 5.84
C GLY A 15 -2.28 20.74 6.41
N LEU A 16 -2.54 21.49 7.49
CA LEU A 16 -3.85 21.59 8.12
C LEU A 16 -4.88 22.23 7.18
N GLU A 17 -4.52 23.30 6.47
CA GLU A 17 -5.34 23.90 5.41
C GLU A 17 -5.72 22.90 4.32
N SER A 18 -4.76 22.09 3.85
CA SER A 18 -5.00 21.06 2.83
C SER A 18 -6.03 20.00 3.29
N ILE A 19 -5.96 19.61 4.57
CA ILE A 19 -6.93 18.68 5.18
C ILE A 19 -8.31 19.33 5.33
N LEU A 20 -8.39 20.62 5.66
CA LEU A 20 -9.67 21.31 5.88
C LEU A 20 -10.36 21.77 4.59
N ALA A 21 -9.61 22.06 3.53
CA ALA A 21 -10.14 22.53 2.24
C ALA A 21 -11.32 21.70 1.69
N PRO A 22 -11.25 20.35 1.60
CA PRO A 22 -12.37 19.55 1.12
C PRO A 22 -13.57 19.57 2.07
N TYR A 23 -13.37 19.68 3.38
CA TYR A 23 -14.46 19.74 4.36
C TYR A 23 -15.22 21.06 4.26
N ARG A 24 -14.52 22.17 4.04
CA ARG A 24 -15.13 23.48 3.77
C ARG A 24 -15.91 23.47 2.45
N ALA A 25 -15.35 22.88 1.39
CA ALA A 25 -16.02 22.76 0.09
C ALA A 25 -17.28 21.88 0.15
N ASN A 26 -17.27 20.84 1.00
CA ASN A 26 -18.41 19.96 1.22
C ASN A 26 -19.45 20.51 2.22
N GLY A 27 -19.26 21.73 2.72
CA GLY A 27 -20.20 22.37 3.66
C GLY A 27 -20.26 21.71 5.03
N ALA A 28 -19.17 21.11 5.50
CA ALA A 28 -19.09 20.55 6.86
C ALA A 28 -19.34 21.64 7.92
N SER A 29 -19.88 21.23 9.07
CA SER A 29 -20.18 22.19 10.14
C SER A 29 -18.90 22.77 10.75
N GLU A 30 -18.97 24.02 11.23
CA GLU A 30 -17.81 24.67 11.85
C GLU A 30 -17.29 23.89 13.06
N HIS A 31 -18.18 23.23 13.78
CA HIS A 31 -17.81 22.41 14.92
C HIS A 31 -16.99 21.18 14.51
N GLU A 32 -17.30 20.54 13.38
CA GLU A 32 -16.50 19.43 12.83
C GLU A 32 -15.11 19.92 12.38
N ILE A 33 -15.05 21.10 11.76
CA ILE A 33 -13.80 21.74 11.34
C ILE A 33 -12.91 22.04 12.56
N GLN A 34 -13.49 22.53 13.66
CA GLN A 34 -12.78 22.78 14.92
C GLN A 34 -12.32 21.50 15.60
N GLN A 35 -13.12 20.44 15.59
CA GLN A 35 -12.69 19.15 16.13
C GLN A 35 -11.53 18.56 15.33
N LEU A 36 -11.57 18.70 14.01
CA LEU A 36 -10.53 18.18 13.13
C LEU A 36 -9.21 18.95 13.32
N SER A 37 -9.27 20.28 13.46
CA SER A 37 -8.09 21.09 13.76
C SER A 37 -7.47 20.74 15.12
N GLN A 38 -8.30 20.55 16.16
CA GLN A 38 -7.85 20.14 17.49
C GLN A 38 -7.18 18.76 17.49
N ARG A 39 -7.77 17.78 16.80
CA ARG A 39 -7.18 16.44 16.66
C ARG A 39 -5.87 16.45 15.89
N ALA A 40 -5.78 17.23 14.82
CA ALA A 40 -4.55 17.39 14.06
C ALA A 40 -3.42 17.97 14.94
N PHE A 41 -3.74 18.95 15.79
CA PHE A 41 -2.79 19.51 16.75
C PHE A 41 -2.28 18.45 17.74
N GLU A 42 -3.17 17.67 18.35
CA GLU A 42 -2.79 16.61 19.29
C GLU A 42 -1.92 15.53 18.65
N PHE A 43 -2.24 15.14 17.41
CA PHE A 43 -1.45 14.17 16.66
C PHE A 43 -0.03 14.67 16.40
N TYR A 44 0.11 15.90 15.92
CA TYR A 44 1.43 16.50 15.66
C TYR A 44 2.26 16.62 16.95
N GLN A 45 1.63 17.04 18.05
CA GLN A 45 2.29 17.09 19.35
C GLN A 45 2.75 15.71 19.84
N ARG A 46 1.95 14.66 19.61
CA ARG A 46 2.29 13.28 19.98
C ARG A 46 3.44 12.74 19.12
N GLN A 47 3.43 13.04 17.82
CA GLN A 47 4.50 12.63 16.89
C GLN A 47 5.84 13.22 17.30
N GLN A 48 5.87 14.50 17.70
CA GLN A 48 7.08 15.17 18.20
C GLN A 48 7.63 14.48 19.47
N GLN A 49 6.74 14.08 20.39
CA GLN A 49 7.14 13.36 21.61
C GLN A 49 7.65 11.93 21.34
N GLN A 50 7.05 11.22 20.37
CA GLN A 50 7.49 9.89 19.95
C GLN A 50 8.85 9.92 19.25
N SER A 51 9.16 10.98 18.52
CA SER A 51 10.46 11.18 17.86
C SER A 51 11.60 11.32 18.88
N SER A 52 11.32 12.02 19.99
CA SER A 52 12.26 12.22 21.09
C SER A 52 12.54 10.94 21.89
N SER A 53 11.54 10.06 22.07
CA SER A 53 11.70 8.78 22.78
C SER A 53 12.16 7.63 21.87
N ALA A 54 11.93 7.69 20.56
CA ALA A 54 12.47 6.75 19.59
C ALA A 54 14.01 6.84 19.48
N ALA A 55 14.59 8.02 19.66
CA ALA A 55 16.04 8.19 19.78
C ALA A 55 16.63 7.41 20.97
N GLU A 56 15.88 7.29 22.08
CA GLU A 56 16.30 6.53 23.27
C GLU A 56 16.14 5.01 23.08
N CYS A 57 15.11 4.58 22.33
CA CYS A 57 14.91 3.17 21.94
C CYS A 57 16.00 2.67 20.98
N ALA A 58 16.51 3.52 20.08
CA ALA A 58 17.62 3.20 19.19
C ALA A 58 18.95 2.97 19.94
N GLN A 59 19.17 3.67 21.07
CA GLN A 59 20.39 3.54 21.86
C GLN A 59 20.51 2.19 22.58
N ARG A 60 19.39 1.58 23.01
CA ARG A 60 19.38 0.23 23.63
C ARG A 60 19.52 -0.91 22.62
N GLY A 61 19.07 -0.72 21.37
CA GLY A 61 19.18 -1.75 20.32
C GLY A 61 20.61 -2.00 19.84
N ALA A 62 21.49 -1.00 19.92
CA ALA A 62 22.85 -1.10 19.37
C ALA A 62 23.84 -1.98 20.15
N GLN A 63 23.53 -2.39 21.40
CA GLN A 63 24.40 -3.29 22.17
C GLN A 63 24.04 -4.79 22.02
N GLN A 64 22.91 -5.14 21.38
CA GLN A 64 22.39 -6.51 21.40
C GLN A 64 22.35 -7.22 20.03
N GLU A 65 22.97 -6.66 18.98
CA GLU A 65 23.04 -7.30 17.67
C GLU A 65 24.49 -7.42 17.15
N ARG A 66 25.33 -8.15 17.89
CA ARG A 66 26.50 -8.85 17.32
C ARG A 66 26.41 -10.32 17.64
N SER A 67 25.54 -11.05 16.92
CA SER A 67 25.71 -12.48 16.62
C SER A 67 24.64 -12.94 15.64
N ALA A 68 25.06 -13.81 14.72
CA ALA A 68 24.26 -14.60 13.78
C ALA A 68 23.96 -13.99 12.40
N ALA A 69 24.90 -14.30 11.51
CA ALA A 69 24.82 -14.38 10.06
C ALA A 69 23.55 -15.06 9.50
N GLY A 70 23.16 -14.66 8.29
CA GLY A 70 22.29 -15.46 7.43
C GLY A 70 21.47 -14.67 6.40
N SER A 71 22.09 -13.78 5.62
CA SER A 71 21.38 -13.17 4.48
C SER A 71 21.42 -14.12 3.29
N VAL A 72 20.34 -14.89 3.19
CA VAL A 72 19.98 -15.75 2.06
C VAL A 72 19.83 -14.93 0.77
N GLY A 73 20.45 -15.43 -0.29
CA GLY A 73 20.50 -14.77 -1.60
C GLY A 73 19.12 -14.55 -2.23
N CYS A 74 18.95 -13.35 -2.79
CA CYS A 74 17.83 -13.02 -3.67
C CYS A 74 18.03 -13.75 -5.00
N MET A 75 17.21 -14.76 -5.25
CA MET A 75 17.11 -15.37 -6.58
C MET A 75 16.37 -14.38 -7.49
N PRO A 76 16.93 -13.98 -8.65
CA PRO A 76 16.12 -13.34 -9.67
C PRO A 76 15.10 -14.37 -10.14
N TYR A 77 13.82 -14.03 -10.03
CA TYR A 77 12.74 -14.79 -10.63
C TYR A 77 13.05 -14.93 -12.13
N GLY A 78 13.43 -16.13 -12.52
CA GLY A 78 13.58 -16.48 -13.93
C GLY A 78 12.21 -16.33 -14.59
N VAL A 79 12.11 -15.37 -15.49
CA VAL A 79 11.02 -15.29 -16.46
C VAL A 79 11.07 -16.53 -17.34
N THR A 80 10.41 -17.60 -16.91
CA THR A 80 10.16 -18.77 -17.74
C THR A 80 9.03 -18.43 -18.70
N SER A 81 9.35 -17.65 -19.73
CA SER A 81 8.51 -17.54 -20.93
C SER A 81 8.45 -18.93 -21.58
N SER A 82 7.38 -19.68 -21.30
CA SER A 82 7.02 -20.85 -22.09
C SER A 82 6.72 -20.37 -23.50
N ARG A 83 7.73 -20.48 -24.37
CA ARG A 83 7.68 -20.06 -25.77
C ARG A 83 6.84 -21.09 -26.54
N THR A 84 5.52 -20.94 -26.52
CA THR A 84 4.66 -21.60 -27.51
C THR A 84 4.84 -20.87 -28.86
N PRO A 85 4.82 -21.56 -30.01
CA PRO A 85 5.00 -20.93 -31.32
C PRO A 85 3.89 -19.91 -31.65
N ASP A 86 2.81 -19.91 -30.88
CA ASP A 86 1.64 -19.07 -31.05
C ASP A 86 1.69 -17.76 -30.24
N ASN A 87 2.60 -17.62 -29.26
CA ASN A 87 2.66 -16.44 -28.40
C ASN A 87 3.97 -15.66 -28.61
N PRO A 88 3.92 -14.45 -29.21
CA PRO A 88 5.10 -13.62 -29.33
C PRO A 88 5.63 -13.23 -27.94
N PRO A 89 6.93 -12.91 -27.81
CA PRO A 89 7.49 -12.45 -26.55
C PRO A 89 6.76 -11.20 -26.05
N TYR A 90 6.45 -11.19 -24.75
CA TYR A 90 5.83 -10.03 -24.09
C TYR A 90 6.71 -8.79 -24.33
N PRO A 91 6.12 -7.64 -24.72
CA PRO A 91 6.90 -6.46 -25.06
C PRO A 91 7.68 -5.96 -23.83
N ILE A 92 8.89 -5.51 -24.10
CA ILE A 92 9.87 -5.08 -23.09
C ILE A 92 9.56 -3.70 -22.50
N SER A 93 8.66 -2.91 -23.10
CA SER A 93 8.37 -1.53 -22.70
C SER A 93 6.89 -1.16 -22.74
N PHE A 94 6.49 -0.26 -21.84
CA PHE A 94 5.11 0.23 -21.73
C PHE A 94 4.64 0.96 -23.00
N THR A 95 5.52 1.69 -23.69
CA THR A 95 5.19 2.39 -24.94
C THR A 95 4.69 1.42 -26.00
N GLN A 96 5.32 0.25 -26.11
CA GLN A 96 4.91 -0.77 -27.06
C GLN A 96 3.57 -1.41 -26.68
N LEU A 97 3.33 -1.64 -25.38
CA LEU A 97 2.01 -2.07 -24.88
C LEU A 97 0.92 -1.04 -25.19
N ALA A 98 1.17 0.24 -24.93
CA ALA A 98 0.23 1.32 -25.20
C ALA A 98 -0.12 1.42 -26.70
N SER A 99 0.87 1.26 -27.59
CA SER A 99 0.63 1.20 -29.03
C SER A 99 -0.24 0.00 -29.43
N LEU A 100 0.01 -1.19 -28.86
CA LEU A 100 -0.82 -2.37 -29.12
C LEU A 100 -2.26 -2.15 -28.68
N ILE A 101 -2.46 -1.58 -27.48
CA ILE A 101 -3.79 -1.19 -26.97
C ILE A 101 -4.46 -0.18 -27.89
N ALA A 102 -3.76 0.89 -28.27
CA ALA A 102 -4.29 1.93 -29.14
C ALA A 102 -4.66 1.39 -30.54
N SER A 103 -3.89 0.43 -31.04
CA SER A 103 -4.15 -0.25 -32.31
C SER A 103 -5.25 -1.32 -32.25
N GLY A 104 -5.68 -1.71 -31.05
CA GLY A 104 -6.59 -2.84 -30.84
C GLY A 104 -5.97 -4.20 -31.16
N ALA A 105 -4.64 -4.30 -31.25
CA ALA A 105 -3.94 -5.54 -31.51
C ALA A 105 -3.91 -6.43 -30.25
N PRO A 106 -3.93 -7.76 -30.39
CA PRO A 106 -3.88 -8.67 -29.25
C PRO A 106 -2.57 -8.52 -28.48
N ILE A 107 -2.67 -8.41 -27.16
CA ILE A 107 -1.50 -8.29 -26.29
C ILE A 107 -0.91 -9.69 -26.08
N PRO A 108 0.38 -9.91 -26.38
CA PRO A 108 1.02 -11.20 -26.16
C PRO A 108 0.90 -11.63 -24.70
N GLY A 109 0.66 -12.92 -24.47
CA GLY A 109 0.50 -13.51 -23.15
C GLY A 109 -0.86 -13.27 -22.49
N ILE A 110 -1.75 -12.46 -23.09
CA ILE A 110 -3.11 -12.26 -22.60
C ILE A 110 -4.08 -13.05 -23.49
N LYS A 111 -4.93 -13.88 -22.88
CA LYS A 111 -5.97 -14.64 -23.58
C LYS A 111 -7.24 -13.82 -23.72
N ASP A 112 -7.92 -13.97 -24.85
CA ASP A 112 -9.25 -13.40 -25.06
C ASP A 112 -10.26 -14.04 -24.10
N ILE A 113 -11.02 -13.20 -23.39
CA ILE A 113 -12.08 -13.66 -22.49
C ILE A 113 -13.41 -13.38 -23.21
N PRO A 114 -14.21 -14.40 -23.54
CA PRO A 114 -15.49 -14.19 -24.18
C PRO A 114 -16.46 -13.49 -23.22
N ASP A 115 -17.32 -12.61 -23.74
CA ASP A 115 -18.42 -11.96 -23.00
C ASP A 115 -19.55 -12.94 -22.59
N ARG A 116 -19.31 -14.25 -22.69
CA ARG A 116 -20.26 -15.29 -22.33
C ARG A 116 -19.85 -15.90 -21.01
N LEU A 117 -20.79 -15.90 -20.07
CA LEU A 117 -20.65 -16.69 -18.85
C LEU A 117 -20.65 -18.18 -19.21
N ASN A 118 -19.99 -18.99 -18.39
CA ASN A 118 -20.00 -20.44 -18.54
C ASN A 118 -21.45 -20.96 -18.45
N GLU A 119 -21.87 -21.85 -19.36
CA GLU A 119 -23.26 -22.33 -19.42
C GLU A 119 -23.56 -23.44 -18.39
N GLY A 120 -22.53 -23.93 -17.69
CA GLY A 120 -22.69 -24.90 -16.60
C GLY A 120 -23.20 -24.28 -15.30
N GLU A 121 -23.86 -25.10 -14.47
CA GLU A 121 -24.17 -24.73 -13.09
C GLU A 121 -22.87 -24.37 -12.34
N PRO A 122 -22.84 -23.28 -11.55
CA PRO A 122 -21.66 -22.93 -10.78
C PRO A 122 -21.29 -24.10 -9.87
N THR A 123 -20.02 -24.53 -9.93
CA THR A 123 -19.53 -25.56 -9.00
C THR A 123 -19.75 -25.05 -7.58
N PRO A 124 -20.51 -25.77 -6.73
CA PRO A 124 -20.65 -25.37 -5.35
C PRO A 124 -19.26 -25.32 -4.73
N SER A 125 -18.95 -24.26 -3.99
CA SER A 125 -17.69 -24.18 -3.26
C SER A 125 -17.61 -25.39 -2.34
N GLN A 126 -16.78 -26.37 -2.68
CA GLN A 126 -16.38 -27.43 -1.76
C GLN A 126 -15.49 -26.75 -0.72
N VAL A 127 -16.12 -26.15 0.27
CA VAL A 127 -15.42 -25.79 1.49
C VAL A 127 -15.14 -27.11 2.17
N ASP A 128 -13.93 -27.64 1.96
CA ASP A 128 -13.38 -28.65 2.83
C ASP A 128 -13.15 -27.97 4.20
N LEU A 129 -14.24 -27.89 4.97
CA LEU A 129 -14.31 -27.31 6.32
C LEU A 129 -13.55 -28.16 7.35
N SER A 130 -12.78 -29.16 6.89
CA SER A 130 -11.67 -29.75 7.63
C SER A 130 -10.57 -28.69 7.78
N ALA A 131 -10.88 -27.60 8.48
CA ALA A 131 -9.98 -26.50 8.75
C ALA A 131 -8.68 -27.08 9.29
N VAL A 132 -7.63 -27.01 8.47
CA VAL A 132 -6.29 -27.37 8.88
C VAL A 132 -5.94 -26.44 10.03
N LYS A 133 -5.96 -26.99 11.25
CA LYS A 133 -5.56 -26.26 12.44
C LYS A 133 -4.16 -25.73 12.20
N LYS A 134 -3.96 -24.45 12.52
CA LYS A 134 -2.65 -23.85 12.48
C LYS A 134 -1.73 -24.65 13.41
N PRO A 135 -0.44 -24.79 13.06
CA PRO A 135 0.49 -25.64 13.83
C PRO A 135 0.71 -25.20 15.29
N TRP A 136 0.33 -23.97 15.64
CA TRP A 136 0.36 -23.42 17.01
C TRP A 136 -0.95 -23.58 17.78
N GLU A 137 -2.00 -24.15 17.18
CA GLU A 137 -3.26 -24.50 17.87
C GLU A 137 -3.18 -25.87 18.56
N LYS A 138 -1.96 -26.32 18.88
CA LYS A 138 -1.71 -27.43 19.81
C LYS A 138 -1.75 -26.96 21.25
#